data_AF-A0A091ST07-F1
#
_entry.id   AF-A0A091ST07-F1
#
_cell.length_a   1.000
_cell.length_b   1.000
_cell.length_c   1.000
_cell.angle_alpha   90.00
_cell.angle_beta   90.00
_cell.angle_gamma   90.00
#
_symmetry.space_group_name_H-M   'P 1'
#
loop_
_entity.id
_entity.type
_entity.pdbx_description
1 polymer ?
#
loop_
_entity_poly.entity_id
_entity_poly.type
_entity_poly.pdbx_seq_one_letter_code
_entity_poly.pdbx_strand_id
1 'polypeptide(L)'
;PPHWAVYVGSGQIIHLHQGQIRQDSLYEAAAGNVGRVVNSWYRFRPLVAELVVQNACGHLGLKSDEICWTNSESFAAWCRFGKREFKAGGELQAAAGTQHQQQYYLKIHLAENKVHTVRFHSLEDLIREKRRIDASGKLRVIKDLAIVDGKE
;
A
#
# COMPACT_ATOMS: atom_id res chain seq x y z
N PRO A 1 9.17 6.65 10.17
CA PRO A 1 7.96 6.09 9.52
C PRO A 1 8.29 4.69 8.99
N PRO A 2 7.34 3.73 8.95
CA PRO A 2 7.61 2.41 8.41
C PRO A 2 8.01 2.49 6.93
N HIS A 3 9.06 1.75 6.56
CA HIS A 3 9.57 1.70 5.19
C HIS A 3 9.08 0.44 4.47
N TRP A 4 8.77 0.58 3.19
CA TRP A 4 8.16 -0.48 2.38
C TRP A 4 9.00 -0.76 1.15
N ALA A 5 8.99 -2.01 0.71
CA ALA A 5 9.74 -2.46 -0.44
C ALA A 5 9.09 -3.68 -1.10
N VAL A 6 9.42 -3.92 -2.36
CA VAL A 6 9.09 -5.15 -3.08
C VAL A 6 10.31 -6.06 -3.04
N TYR A 7 10.16 -7.27 -2.54
CA TYR A 7 11.20 -8.30 -2.62
C TYR A 7 11.22 -8.89 -4.02
N VAL A 8 12.38 -8.87 -4.68
CA VAL A 8 12.55 -9.30 -6.08
C VAL A 8 13.42 -10.56 -6.23
N GLY A 9 13.72 -11.23 -5.12
CA GLY A 9 14.54 -12.45 -5.09
C GLY A 9 15.99 -12.19 -4.69
N SER A 10 16.72 -13.26 -4.38
CA SER A 10 18.18 -13.22 -4.12
C SER A 10 18.64 -12.19 -3.07
N GLY A 11 17.81 -11.94 -2.05
CA GLY A 11 18.12 -10.96 -1.01
C GLY A 11 18.03 -9.50 -1.47
N GLN A 12 17.43 -9.24 -2.64
CA GLN A 12 17.28 -7.90 -3.23
C GLN A 12 15.87 -7.37 -3.04
N ILE A 13 15.79 -6.05 -2.88
CA ILE A 13 14.54 -5.31 -2.84
C ILE A 13 14.54 -4.16 -3.83
N ILE A 14 13.37 -3.75 -4.29
CA ILE A 14 13.15 -2.49 -4.99
C ILE A 14 12.24 -1.62 -4.13
N HIS A 15 12.62 -0.37 -3.92
CA HIS A 15 11.86 0.56 -3.08
C HIS A 15 11.93 2.00 -3.60
N LEU A 16 11.00 2.84 -3.13
CA LEU A 16 11.13 4.29 -3.23
C LEU A 16 11.86 4.79 -1.99
N HIS A 17 13.08 5.29 -2.15
CA HIS A 17 13.91 5.77 -1.05
C HIS A 17 14.61 7.07 -1.45
N GLN A 18 14.49 8.09 -0.60
CA GLN A 18 15.11 9.42 -0.81
C GLN A 18 14.80 10.04 -2.18
N GLY A 19 13.57 9.87 -2.67
CA GLY A 19 13.14 10.43 -3.95
C GLY A 19 13.67 9.68 -5.18
N GLN A 20 14.11 8.44 -5.01
CA GLN A 20 14.53 7.58 -6.12
C GLN A 20 13.94 6.17 -5.98
N ILE A 21 13.56 5.57 -7.10
CA ILE A 21 13.29 4.13 -7.14
C ILE A 21 14.60 3.40 -7.40
N ARG A 22 15.05 2.61 -6.42
CA ARG A 22 16.35 1.93 -6.45
C ARG A 22 16.24 0.49 -6.01
N GLN A 23 17.20 -0.31 -6.47
CA GLN A 23 17.40 -1.69 -6.03
C GLN A 23 18.53 -1.72 -5.02
N ASP A 24 18.27 -2.33 -3.87
CA ASP A 24 19.23 -2.48 -2.78
C ASP A 24 19.20 -3.89 -2.20
N SER A 25 20.28 -4.25 -1.50
CA SER A 25 20.29 -5.41 -0.61
C SER A 25 19.27 -5.22 0.52
N LEU A 26 18.43 -6.24 0.74
CA LEU A 26 17.49 -6.28 1.86
C LEU A 26 18.22 -6.09 3.20
N TYR A 27 19.40 -6.68 3.34
CA TYR A 27 20.17 -6.67 4.59
C TYR A 27 20.75 -5.29 4.88
N GLU A 28 21.25 -4.61 3.84
CA GLU A 28 21.80 -3.26 3.97
C GLU A 28 20.68 -2.24 4.20
N ALA A 29 19.60 -2.33 3.42
CA ALA A 29 18.45 -1.43 3.55
C ALA A 29 17.71 -1.58 4.88
N ALA A 30 17.72 -2.78 5.47
CA ALA A 30 17.16 -3.00 6.80
C ALA A 30 18.00 -2.32 7.90
N ALA A 31 19.32 -2.20 7.73
CA ALA A 31 20.23 -1.58 8.70
C ALA A 31 20.02 -2.09 10.14
N GLY A 32 19.83 -3.41 10.31
CA GLY A 32 19.56 -4.05 11.61
C GLY A 32 18.13 -3.91 12.14
N ASN A 33 17.23 -3.22 11.42
CA ASN A 33 15.82 -3.14 11.78
C ASN A 33 15.06 -4.42 11.43
N VAL A 34 14.03 -4.72 12.22
CA VAL A 34 13.12 -5.85 11.97
C VAL A 34 12.08 -5.46 10.93
N GLY A 35 11.87 -6.34 9.95
CA GLY A 35 10.80 -6.24 8.96
C GLY A 35 9.77 -7.36 9.10
N ARG A 36 8.64 -7.21 8.41
CA ARG A 36 7.60 -8.24 8.29
C ARG A 36 7.01 -8.26 6.89
N VAL A 37 6.57 -9.44 6.44
CA VAL A 37 5.84 -9.57 5.17
C VAL A 37 4.39 -9.13 5.38
N VAL A 38 3.92 -8.19 4.56
CA VAL A 38 2.61 -7.53 4.72
C VAL A 38 1.73 -7.70 3.47
N ASN A 39 1.80 -8.86 2.83
CA ASN A 39 1.09 -9.17 1.59
C ASN A 39 -0.45 -9.08 1.69
N SER A 40 -1.00 -9.24 2.89
CA SER A 40 -2.45 -9.12 3.20
C SER A 40 -2.83 -7.73 3.71
N TRP A 41 -1.91 -6.76 3.68
CA TRP A 41 -2.17 -5.41 4.19
C TRP A 41 -3.26 -4.67 3.45
N TYR A 42 -3.46 -5.01 2.17
CA TYR A 42 -4.59 -4.63 1.34
C TYR A 42 -5.26 -5.87 0.76
N ARG A 43 -6.56 -5.79 0.51
CA ARG A 43 -7.38 -6.89 -0.05
C ARG A 43 -7.82 -6.62 -1.49
N PHE A 44 -7.06 -5.80 -2.21
CA PHE A 44 -7.15 -5.82 -3.66
C PHE A 44 -6.70 -7.20 -4.17
N ARG A 45 -7.25 -7.63 -5.31
CA ARG A 45 -6.73 -8.81 -6.00
C ARG A 45 -5.27 -8.55 -6.40
N PRO A 46 -4.30 -9.35 -5.91
CA PRO A 46 -2.90 -9.17 -6.27
C PRO A 46 -2.66 -9.57 -7.73
N LEU A 47 -1.66 -8.94 -8.35
CA LEU A 47 -1.09 -9.41 -9.60
C LEU A 47 -0.27 -10.68 -9.36
N VAL A 48 0.00 -11.43 -10.43
CA VAL A 48 0.95 -12.55 -10.38
C VAL A 48 2.36 -12.04 -10.07
N ALA A 49 3.18 -12.87 -9.41
CA ALA A 49 4.49 -12.46 -8.90
C ALA A 49 5.39 -11.84 -10.00
N GLU A 50 5.37 -12.41 -11.20
CA GLU A 50 6.12 -11.90 -12.35
C GLU A 50 5.76 -10.45 -12.69
N LEU A 51 4.47 -10.12 -12.74
CA LEU A 51 4.01 -8.75 -12.99
C LEU A 51 4.35 -7.80 -11.83
N VAL A 52 4.35 -8.29 -10.59
CA VAL A 52 4.77 -7.48 -9.44
C VAL A 52 6.24 -7.08 -9.55
N VAL A 53 7.10 -8.05 -9.90
CA VAL A 53 8.53 -7.80 -10.12
C VAL A 53 8.74 -6.91 -11.35
N GLN A 54 8.04 -7.17 -12.45
CA GLN A 54 8.11 -6.34 -13.67
C GLN A 54 7.72 -4.89 -13.39
N ASN A 55 6.64 -4.66 -12.62
CA ASN A 55 6.22 -3.33 -12.21
C ASN A 55 7.32 -2.60 -11.43
N ALA A 56 7.97 -3.28 -10.49
CA ALA A 56 9.03 -2.71 -9.69
C ALA A 56 10.29 -2.41 -10.52
N CYS A 57 10.76 -3.39 -11.31
CA CYS A 57 11.94 -3.28 -12.16
C CYS A 57 11.79 -2.20 -13.24
N GLY A 58 10.61 -2.09 -13.85
CA GLY A 58 10.34 -1.14 -14.93
C GLY A 58 10.41 0.34 -14.53
N HIS A 59 10.51 0.63 -13.23
CA HIS A 59 10.61 2.00 -12.71
C HIS A 59 11.94 2.28 -12.01
N LEU A 60 12.92 1.35 -12.08
CA LEU A 60 14.24 1.59 -11.52
C LEU A 60 14.91 2.82 -12.14
N GLY A 61 15.52 3.63 -11.28
CA GLY A 61 16.26 4.82 -11.66
C GLY A 61 15.44 6.11 -11.69
N LEU A 62 14.09 6.04 -11.71
CA LEU A 62 13.23 7.23 -11.69
C LEU A 62 13.50 8.10 -10.45
N LYS A 63 13.52 9.41 -10.66
CA LYS A 63 13.81 10.43 -9.63
C LYS A 63 12.58 11.27 -9.28
N SER A 64 12.71 12.13 -8.27
CA SER A 64 11.60 12.84 -7.60
C SER A 64 10.61 13.53 -8.54
N ASP A 65 11.10 14.08 -9.65
CA ASP A 65 10.33 14.75 -10.69
C ASP A 65 9.50 13.80 -11.57
N GLU A 66 9.91 12.53 -11.66
CA GLU A 66 9.26 11.48 -12.44
C GLU A 66 8.37 10.56 -11.57
N ILE A 67 8.51 10.65 -10.25
CA ILE A 67 7.82 9.78 -9.29
C ILE A 67 6.39 10.27 -9.03
N CYS A 68 5.43 9.38 -9.29
CA CYS A 68 4.02 9.62 -9.01
C CYS A 68 3.52 8.94 -7.72
N TRP A 69 4.41 8.42 -6.86
CA TRP A 69 4.04 7.84 -5.56
C TRP A 69 4.53 8.72 -4.42
N THR A 70 3.64 9.02 -3.48
CA THR A 70 3.95 9.94 -2.36
C THR A 70 4.83 9.31 -1.29
N ASN A 71 4.95 7.99 -1.26
CA ASN A 71 5.76 7.25 -0.29
C ASN A 71 6.00 5.80 -0.73
N SER A 72 6.87 5.09 0.00
CA SER A 72 7.28 3.73 -0.32
C SER A 72 6.16 2.68 -0.23
N GLU A 73 5.18 2.86 0.66
CA GLU A 73 4.02 1.95 0.77
C GLU A 73 3.15 2.04 -0.48
N SER A 74 2.85 3.26 -0.93
CA SER A 74 2.07 3.49 -2.15
C SER A 74 2.76 2.88 -3.38
N PHE A 75 4.08 3.02 -3.50
CA PHE A 75 4.85 2.38 -4.57
C PHE A 75 4.78 0.83 -4.50
N ALA A 76 5.06 0.24 -3.34
CA ALA A 76 5.06 -1.21 -3.17
C ALA A 76 3.65 -1.82 -3.38
N ALA A 77 2.62 -1.13 -2.89
CA ALA A 77 1.23 -1.53 -3.07
C ALA A 77 0.80 -1.41 -4.54
N TRP A 78 1.20 -0.34 -5.23
CA TRP A 78 0.96 -0.23 -6.67
C TRP A 78 1.62 -1.37 -7.45
N CYS A 79 2.88 -1.71 -7.13
CA CYS A 79 3.56 -2.84 -7.77
C CYS A 79 2.77 -4.14 -7.59
N ARG A 80 2.24 -4.38 -6.38
CA ARG A 80 1.48 -5.59 -6.03
C ARG A 80 0.11 -5.68 -6.69
N PHE A 81 -0.60 -4.56 -6.83
CA PHE A 81 -2.03 -4.57 -7.21
C PHE A 81 -2.35 -3.88 -8.53
N GLY A 82 -1.44 -3.07 -9.09
CA GLY A 82 -1.65 -2.30 -10.32
C GLY A 82 -2.74 -1.24 -10.22
N LYS A 83 -3.20 -0.89 -9.01
CA LYS A 83 -4.32 0.04 -8.77
C LYS A 83 -3.87 1.49 -8.85
N ARG A 84 -4.47 2.27 -9.75
CA ARG A 84 -4.10 3.67 -10.01
C ARG A 84 -4.21 4.56 -8.78
N GLU A 85 -5.10 4.22 -7.85
CA GLU A 85 -5.39 4.94 -6.61
C GLU A 85 -4.17 5.03 -5.68
N PHE A 86 -3.18 4.15 -5.84
CA PHE A 86 -1.90 4.27 -5.13
C PHE A 86 -0.96 5.34 -5.71
N LYS A 87 -1.23 5.85 -6.91
CA LYS A 87 -0.50 6.99 -7.48
C LYS A 87 -1.13 8.31 -7.00
N ALA A 88 -0.30 9.33 -6.85
CA ALA A 88 -0.74 10.69 -6.55
C ALA A 88 -1.76 11.18 -7.59
N GLY A 89 -2.92 11.67 -7.11
CA GLY A 89 -4.03 12.08 -7.99
C GLY A 89 -4.70 10.93 -8.76
N GLY A 90 -4.39 9.67 -8.42
CA GLY A 90 -4.91 8.51 -9.12
C GLY A 90 -6.33 8.12 -8.74
N GLU A 91 -6.84 8.62 -7.62
CA GLU A 91 -8.21 8.40 -7.16
C GLU A 91 -9.21 9.09 -8.10
N LEU A 92 -10.24 8.37 -8.53
CA LEU A 92 -11.29 8.95 -9.36
C LEU A 92 -12.14 9.89 -8.51
N GLN A 93 -12.14 11.18 -8.84
CA GLN A 93 -13.19 12.07 -8.36
C GLN A 93 -14.47 11.71 -9.10
N ALA A 94 -15.56 11.51 -8.35
CA ALA A 94 -16.87 11.32 -8.95
C ALA A 94 -17.15 12.51 -9.88
N ALA A 95 -17.41 12.23 -11.16
CA ALA A 95 -17.88 13.26 -12.08
C ALA A 95 -19.17 13.84 -11.49
N ALA A 96 -19.29 15.18 -11.50
CA ALA A 96 -20.49 15.87 -11.01
C ALA A 96 -21.75 15.24 -11.64
N GLY A 97 -22.53 14.52 -10.84
CA GLY A 97 -23.74 13.82 -11.28
C GLY A 97 -23.72 12.29 -11.16
N THR A 98 -22.60 11.65 -10.84
CA THR A 98 -22.53 10.20 -10.57
C THR A 98 -22.39 9.93 -9.07
N GLN A 99 -23.35 9.21 -8.48
CA GLN A 99 -23.41 8.95 -7.03
C GLN A 99 -22.39 7.91 -6.53
N HIS A 100 -21.57 7.32 -7.39
CA HIS A 100 -20.59 6.31 -6.99
C HIS A 100 -19.25 6.94 -6.66
N GLN A 101 -19.18 7.63 -5.52
CA GLN A 101 -17.89 7.95 -4.89
C GLN A 101 -17.25 6.66 -4.41
N GLN A 102 -16.03 6.37 -4.87
CA GLN A 102 -15.24 5.26 -4.39
C GLN A 102 -14.98 5.42 -2.89
N GLN A 103 -15.38 4.42 -2.11
CA GLN A 103 -15.24 4.41 -0.65
C GLN A 103 -14.26 3.32 -0.23
N TYR A 104 -13.43 3.63 0.75
CA TYR A 104 -12.50 2.68 1.33
C TYR A 104 -12.88 2.37 2.76
N TYR A 105 -12.70 1.13 3.17
CA TYR A 105 -13.11 0.66 4.48
C TYR A 105 -11.92 0.03 5.20
N LEU A 106 -11.63 0.51 6.41
CA LEU A 106 -10.67 -0.10 7.31
C LEU A 106 -11.42 -0.95 8.34
N LYS A 107 -11.24 -2.27 8.31
CA LYS A 107 -11.73 -3.16 9.38
C LYS A 107 -10.66 -3.31 10.45
N ILE A 108 -11.01 -2.96 11.68
CA ILE A 108 -10.18 -3.03 12.86
C ILE A 108 -10.79 -4.11 13.75
N HIS A 109 -10.07 -5.20 14.01
CA HIS A 109 -10.53 -6.18 14.98
C HIS A 109 -9.92 -5.85 16.34
N LEU A 110 -10.78 -5.67 17.32
CA LEU A 110 -10.42 -5.39 18.71
C LEU A 110 -10.42 -6.71 19.51
N ALA A 111 -9.98 -6.64 20.77
CA ALA A 111 -10.19 -7.76 21.71
C ALA A 111 -11.71 -8.10 21.79
N GLU A 112 -12.04 -9.35 22.08
CA GLU A 112 -13.44 -9.86 22.21
C GLU A 112 -14.21 -10.05 20.88
N ASN A 113 -13.53 -10.33 19.76
CA ASN A 113 -14.16 -10.55 18.44
C ASN A 113 -14.97 -9.35 17.90
N LYS A 114 -14.83 -8.16 18.49
CA LYS A 114 -15.47 -6.94 18.00
C LYS A 114 -14.75 -6.42 16.75
N VAL A 115 -15.48 -6.24 15.66
CA VAL A 115 -14.97 -5.65 14.42
C VAL A 115 -15.54 -4.25 14.26
N HIS A 116 -14.66 -3.26 14.25
CA HIS A 116 -15.02 -1.88 13.93
C HIS A 116 -14.64 -1.59 12.48
N THR A 117 -15.56 -1.03 11.69
CA THR A 117 -15.30 -0.65 10.31
C THR A 117 -15.37 0.86 10.18
N VAL A 118 -14.28 1.48 9.74
CA VAL A 118 -14.19 2.93 9.48
C VAL A 118 -14.22 3.17 7.98
N ARG A 119 -15.00 4.15 7.53
CA ARG A 119 -15.13 4.53 6.12
C ARG A 119 -14.28 5.76 5.81
N PHE A 120 -13.63 5.75 4.65
CA PHE A 120 -12.82 6.85 4.12
C PHE A 120 -13.22 7.15 2.68
N HIS A 121 -13.08 8.41 2.29
CA HIS A 121 -13.31 8.88 0.91
C HIS A 121 -11.99 9.06 0.13
N SER A 122 -10.85 8.87 0.80
CA SER A 122 -9.51 8.86 0.20
C SER A 122 -8.71 7.67 0.72
N LEU A 123 -7.99 7.02 -0.19
CA LEU A 123 -7.03 5.98 0.11
C LEU A 123 -5.87 6.51 0.96
N GLU A 124 -5.46 7.76 0.73
CA GLU A 124 -4.38 8.38 1.49
C GLU A 124 -4.75 8.50 2.98
N ASP A 125 -5.97 8.97 3.26
CA ASP A 125 -6.48 9.08 4.64
C ASP A 125 -6.56 7.71 5.32
N LEU A 126 -7.03 6.68 4.58
CA LEU A 126 -7.05 5.31 5.09
C LEU A 126 -5.64 4.84 5.43
N ILE A 127 -4.67 5.03 4.54
CA ILE A 127 -3.27 4.63 4.75
C ILE A 127 -2.69 5.33 5.98
N ARG A 128 -2.92 6.64 6.10
CA ARG A 128 -2.46 7.46 7.22
C ARG A 128 -3.02 6.95 8.55
N GLU A 129 -4.31 6.67 8.60
CA GLU A 129 -4.95 6.14 9.80
C GLU A 129 -4.47 4.72 10.13
N LYS A 130 -4.29 3.87 9.12
CA LYS A 130 -3.79 2.51 9.30
C LYS A 130 -2.37 2.49 9.87
N ARG A 131 -1.48 3.38 9.41
CA ARG A 131 -0.14 3.59 9.98
C ARG A 131 -0.20 4.04 11.43
N ARG A 132 -1.11 4.96 11.75
CA ARG A 132 -1.29 5.46 13.12
C ARG A 132 -1.71 4.33 14.08
N ILE A 133 -2.61 3.45 13.64
CA ILE A 133 -3.06 2.30 14.43
C ILE A 133 -1.92 1.28 14.58
N ASP A 134 -1.18 0.99 13.51
CA ASP A 134 -0.01 0.08 13.53
C ASP A 134 1.05 0.55 14.53
N ALA A 135 1.44 1.82 14.46
CA ALA A 135 2.42 2.41 15.36
C ALA A 135 1.99 2.38 16.83
N SER A 136 0.68 2.40 17.12
CA SER A 136 0.16 2.36 18.49
C SER A 136 0.19 0.97 19.14
N GLY A 137 0.64 -0.07 18.43
CA GLY A 137 0.67 -1.45 18.95
C GLY A 137 -0.71 -2.08 19.14
N LYS A 138 -1.79 -1.34 18.85
CA LYS A 138 -3.19 -1.82 18.83
C LYS A 138 -3.46 -2.80 17.67
N LEU A 139 -2.49 -2.98 16.79
CA LEU A 139 -2.55 -3.83 15.61
C LEU A 139 -2.28 -5.30 15.95
N ARG A 140 -3.12 -5.93 16.78
CA ARG A 140 -3.06 -7.39 16.97
C ARG A 140 -3.89 -8.16 15.95
N VAL A 141 -4.89 -7.56 15.31
CA VAL A 141 -5.71 -8.24 14.28
C VAL A 141 -6.31 -7.21 13.31
N ILE A 142 -5.65 -6.91 12.20
CA ILE A 142 -6.36 -6.47 10.98
C ILE A 142 -6.23 -7.62 10.01
N LYS A 143 -7.30 -8.42 9.86
CA LYS A 143 -7.27 -9.49 8.87
C LYS A 143 -7.62 -8.97 7.48
N ASP A 144 -8.42 -7.89 7.33
CA ASP A 144 -9.36 -7.94 6.22
C ASP A 144 -9.96 -6.59 5.70
N LEU A 145 -9.64 -6.15 4.47
CA LEU A 145 -10.15 -4.92 3.81
C LEU A 145 -11.18 -5.17 2.68
N ALA A 146 -12.48 -5.12 2.91
CA ALA A 146 -13.42 -5.28 1.78
C ALA A 146 -13.57 -3.97 0.98
N ILE A 147 -13.53 -4.06 -0.35
CA ILE A 147 -14.13 -3.05 -1.24
C ILE A 147 -15.50 -3.60 -1.60
N VAL A 148 -16.55 -2.89 -1.24
CA VAL A 148 -17.89 -3.17 -1.74
C VAL A 148 -18.07 -2.24 -2.92
N ASP A 149 -18.05 -2.80 -4.12
CA ASP A 149 -18.62 -2.13 -5.29
C ASP A 149 -20.13 -2.23 -5.11
N GLY A 150 -20.83 -1.10 -5.09
CA GLY A 150 -22.26 -1.05 -4.83
C GLY A 150 -23.03 -1.79 -5.93
N LYS A 151 -23.27 -3.07 -5.73
CA LYS A 151 -24.37 -3.81 -6.34
C LYS A 151 -25.15 -4.45 -5.20
N GLU A 152 -26.20 -3.75 -4.78
CA GLU A 152 -27.40 -4.44 -4.30
C GLU A 152 -28.00 -5.27 -5.44
#